data_AF-A0A3M0ZRP2-F1
#
_entry.id   AF-A0A3M0ZRP2-F1
#
_cell.length_a   1.000
_cell.length_b   1.000
_cell.length_c   1.000
_cell.angle_alpha   90.00
_cell.angle_beta   90.00
_cell.angle_gamma   90.00
#
_symmetry.space_group_name_H-M   'P 1'
#
loop_
_entity.id
_entity.type
_entity.pdbx_description
1 polymer ?
#
loop_
_entity_poly.entity_id
_entity_poly.type
_entity_poly.pdbx_seq_one_letter_code
_entity_poly.pdbx_strand_id
1 'polypeptide(L)'
;MNPPDNNILHVNLHPPSDATHHRCYSFRDGDWIIFRCKMCLDYERKLNWRTGKMQVRNDRPDIYHSGSYFAREYKQSLKDTN
;
A
#
# COMPACT_ATOMS: atom_id res chain seq x y z
N MET A 1 1.10 26.51 -39.31
CA MET A 1 2.03 25.54 -38.68
C MET A 1 1.61 25.40 -37.24
N ASN A 2 1.00 24.29 -36.86
CA ASN A 2 0.69 24.00 -35.45
C ASN A 2 1.91 23.33 -34.81
N PRO A 3 2.24 23.63 -33.54
CA PRO A 3 3.33 22.96 -32.85
C PRO A 3 3.00 21.47 -32.64
N PRO A 4 4.02 20.60 -32.53
CA PRO A 4 3.81 19.17 -32.32
C PRO A 4 3.18 18.92 -30.95
N ASP A 5 2.13 18.11 -30.94
CA ASP A 5 1.47 17.62 -29.72
C ASP A 5 2.49 16.86 -28.88
N ASN A 6 2.91 17.48 -27.77
CA ASN A 6 3.72 16.85 -26.75
C ASN A 6 2.86 15.76 -26.09
N ASN A 7 3.10 14.52 -26.51
CA ASN A 7 2.46 13.31 -26.02
C ASN A 7 2.87 13.04 -24.56
N ILE A 8 2.27 13.79 -23.63
CA ILE A 8 2.33 13.50 -22.21
C ILE A 8 1.41 12.29 -22.00
N LEU A 9 2.01 11.12 -21.83
CA LEU A 9 1.31 9.93 -21.38
C LEU A 9 0.68 10.25 -20.02
N HIS A 10 -0.61 10.60 -20.01
CA HIS A 10 -1.41 10.58 -18.80
C HIS A 10 -1.47 9.13 -18.33
N VAL A 11 -0.56 8.79 -17.41
CA VAL A 11 -0.62 7.53 -16.67
C VAL A 11 -1.89 7.63 -15.82
N ASN A 12 -2.96 6.99 -16.29
CA ASN A 12 -4.15 6.81 -15.48
C ASN A 12 -3.74 5.95 -14.27
N LEU A 13 -3.42 6.60 -13.15
CA LEU A 13 -3.09 5.97 -11.86
C LEU A 13 -4.32 5.33 -11.19
N HIS A 14 -5.46 5.27 -11.89
CA HIS A 14 -6.64 4.60 -11.41
C HIS A 14 -6.50 3.10 -11.68
N PRO A 15 -6.66 2.23 -10.66
CA PRO A 15 -6.80 0.80 -10.92
C PRO A 15 -7.96 0.60 -11.91
N PRO A 16 -7.88 -0.39 -12.82
CA PRO A 16 -8.97 -0.67 -13.75
C PRO A 16 -10.29 -0.79 -12.98
N SER A 17 -11.38 -0.25 -13.53
CA SER A 17 -12.70 -0.15 -12.88
C SER A 17 -13.23 -1.49 -12.35
N ASP A 18 -12.66 -2.59 -12.83
CA ASP A 18 -13.09 -3.96 -12.56
C ASP A 18 -12.17 -4.68 -11.54
N ALA A 19 -11.10 -4.04 -11.07
CA ALA A 19 -10.23 -4.61 -10.05
C ALA A 19 -10.94 -4.64 -8.70
N THR A 20 -11.02 -5.83 -8.10
CA THR A 20 -11.69 -6.02 -6.81
C THR A 20 -10.83 -5.40 -5.71
N HIS A 21 -11.37 -4.43 -4.97
CA HIS A 21 -10.63 -3.73 -3.92
C HIS A 21 -10.83 -4.37 -2.53
N HIS A 22 -9.75 -4.78 -1.89
CA HIS A 22 -9.76 -5.31 -0.53
C HIS A 22 -9.01 -4.40 0.45
N ARG A 23 -9.64 -4.12 1.60
CA ARG A 23 -9.01 -3.43 2.71
C ARG A 23 -8.23 -4.42 3.58
N CYS A 24 -6.93 -4.17 3.72
CA CYS A 24 -6.02 -4.92 4.58
C CYS A 24 -5.93 -4.27 5.96
N TYR A 25 -5.73 -5.11 6.98
CA TYR A 25 -5.30 -4.67 8.31
C TYR A 25 -3.80 -4.82 8.42
N SER A 26 -3.19 -4.01 9.29
CA SER A 26 -1.75 -3.99 9.49
C SER A 26 -1.39 -4.08 10.97
N PHE A 27 -0.24 -4.68 11.25
CA PHE A 27 0.38 -4.71 12.56
C PHE A 27 1.90 -4.77 12.40
N ARG A 28 2.63 -4.50 13.49
CA ARG A 28 4.08 -4.54 13.50
C ARG A 28 4.58 -5.76 14.26
N ASP A 29 5.56 -6.43 13.69
CA ASP A 29 6.28 -7.56 14.25
C ASP A 29 7.79 -7.29 14.09
N GLY A 30 8.41 -6.82 15.18
CA GLY A 30 9.77 -6.30 15.18
C GLY A 30 9.97 -5.17 14.16
N ASP A 31 10.79 -5.44 13.15
CA ASP A 31 11.10 -4.50 12.07
C ASP A 31 10.17 -4.61 10.86
N TRP A 32 9.23 -5.54 10.88
CA TRP A 32 8.30 -5.78 9.78
C TRP A 32 6.92 -5.20 10.09
N ILE A 33 6.40 -4.42 9.16
CA ILE A 33 4.98 -4.07 9.08
C ILE A 33 4.32 -5.15 8.23
N ILE A 34 3.40 -5.90 8.80
CA ILE A 34 2.69 -7.00 8.16
C ILE A 34 1.28 -6.53 7.80
N PHE A 35 0.90 -6.70 6.55
CA PHE A 35 -0.43 -6.46 6.01
C PHE A 35 -1.10 -7.79 5.68
N ARG A 36 -2.32 -7.99 6.16
CA ARG A 36 -3.14 -9.17 5.87
C ARG A 36 -4.54 -8.76 5.42
N CYS A 37 -5.14 -9.60 4.60
CA CYS A 37 -6.50 -9.41 4.09
C CYS A 37 -7.44 -10.40 4.78
N LYS A 38 -8.65 -9.95 5.17
CA LYS A 38 -9.66 -10.86 5.71
C LYS A 38 -10.30 -11.77 4.65
N MET A 39 -10.26 -11.34 3.38
CA MET A 39 -10.87 -12.05 2.25
C MET A 39 -9.88 -12.97 1.53
N CYS A 40 -8.58 -12.62 1.54
CA CYS A 40 -7.51 -13.45 1.00
C CYS A 40 -6.69 -14.05 2.14
N LEU A 41 -7.06 -15.25 2.60
CA LEU A 41 -6.49 -15.88 3.81
C LEU A 41 -5.00 -16.23 3.67
N ASP A 42 -4.53 -16.38 2.45
CA ASP A 42 -3.16 -16.77 2.10
C ASP A 42 -2.28 -15.57 1.69
N TYR A 43 -2.89 -14.41 1.47
CA TYR A 43 -2.22 -13.14 1.14
C TYR A 43 -1.50 -12.55 2.36
N GLU A 44 -0.24 -12.17 2.15
CA GLU A 44 0.52 -11.41 3.13
C GLU A 44 1.52 -10.48 2.42
N ARG A 45 1.52 -9.20 2.80
CA ARG A 45 2.57 -8.26 2.41
C ARG A 45 3.34 -7.83 3.64
N LYS A 46 4.67 -7.88 3.59
CA LYS A 46 5.56 -7.39 4.63
C LYS A 46 6.39 -6.23 4.10
N LEU A 47 6.56 -5.20 4.92
CA LEU A 47 7.46 -4.09 4.67
C LEU A 47 8.40 -3.95 5.87
N ASN A 48 9.70 -4.12 5.66
CA ASN A 48 10.68 -3.81 6.69
C ASN A 48 10.85 -2.29 6.75
N TRP A 49 10.42 -1.65 7.84
CA TRP A 49 10.42 -0.19 7.92
C TRP A 49 11.81 0.41 8.09
N ARG A 50 12.81 -0.37 8.54
CA ARG A 50 14.19 0.08 8.67
C ARG A 50 14.94 0.05 7.35
N THR A 51 14.71 -0.98 6.55
CA THR A 51 15.49 -1.24 5.32
C THR A 51 14.70 -0.93 4.04
N GLY A 52 13.39 -0.73 4.14
CA GLY A 52 12.50 -0.58 2.98
C GLY A 52 12.21 -1.89 2.23
N LYS A 53 12.79 -3.03 2.64
CA LYS A 53 12.59 -4.31 1.97
C LYS A 53 11.12 -4.73 2.00
N MET A 54 10.58 -5.10 0.84
CA MET A 54 9.21 -5.60 0.70
C MET A 54 9.19 -7.08 0.35
N GLN A 55 8.23 -7.82 0.92
CA GLN A 55 7.93 -9.21 0.56
C GLN A 55 6.42 -9.33 0.37
N VAL A 56 5.99 -10.03 -0.68
CA VAL A 56 4.57 -10.29 -0.93
C VAL A 56 4.39 -11.78 -1.18
N ARG A 57 3.35 -12.37 -0.60
CA ARG A 57 2.97 -13.76 -0.79
C ARG A 57 1.55 -13.82 -1.30
N ASN A 58 1.34 -14.64 -2.33
CA ASN A 58 0.02 -14.94 -2.93
C ASN A 58 -0.73 -13.68 -3.37
N ASP A 59 -0.03 -12.76 -4.03
CA ASP A 59 -0.64 -11.58 -4.65
C ASP A 59 -1.41 -12.01 -5.91
N ARG A 60 -2.64 -11.51 -6.05
CA ARG A 60 -3.46 -11.75 -7.23
C ARG A 60 -3.64 -10.43 -7.98
N PRO A 61 -3.27 -10.36 -9.28
CA PRO A 61 -3.19 -9.09 -10.01
C PRO A 61 -4.56 -8.42 -10.22
N ASP A 62 -5.65 -9.19 -10.14
CA ASP A 62 -7.04 -8.74 -10.23
C ASP A 62 -7.59 -8.18 -8.91
N ILE A 63 -6.86 -8.34 -7.81
CA ILE A 63 -7.25 -7.87 -6.47
C ILE A 63 -6.33 -6.74 -6.05
N TYR A 64 -6.89 -5.54 -5.94
CA TYR A 64 -6.17 -4.40 -5.38
C TYR A 64 -6.22 -4.45 -3.85
N HIS A 65 -5.06 -4.63 -3.21
CA HIS A 65 -4.92 -4.60 -1.76
C HIS A 65 -4.47 -3.23 -1.26
N SER A 66 -5.26 -2.59 -0.40
CA SER A 66 -4.85 -1.34 0.26
C SER A 66 -4.97 -1.39 1.77
N GLY A 67 -4.06 -0.71 2.47
CA GLY A 67 -4.04 -0.63 3.92
C GLY A 67 -2.91 0.27 4.37
N SER A 68 -3.13 0.94 5.50
CA SER A 68 -2.16 1.85 6.09
C SER A 68 -1.69 1.30 7.44
N TYR A 69 -0.45 1.60 7.81
CA TYR A 69 0.08 1.37 9.15
C TYR A 69 0.47 2.71 9.76
N PHE A 70 0.00 2.98 10.98
CA PHE A 70 0.34 4.19 11.72
C PHE A 70 1.17 3.81 12.93
N ALA A 71 2.44 4.20 12.95
CA ALA A 71 3.34 3.91 14.06
C ALA A 71 2.80 4.56 15.35
N ARG A 72 2.75 3.78 16.45
CA ARG A 72 2.28 4.30 17.74
C ARG A 72 3.21 5.39 18.26
N GLU A 73 4.50 5.27 17.99
CA GLU A 73 5.54 6.23 18.34
C GLU A 73 5.26 7.60 17.71
N TYR A 74 4.85 7.63 16.45
CA TYR A 74 4.45 8.86 15.75
C TYR A 74 3.11 9.43 16.27
N LYS A 75 2.21 8.57 16.77
CA LYS A 75 0.95 9.03 17.39
C LYS A 75 1.20 9.78 18.71
N GLN A 76 2.27 9.46 19.43
CA GLN A 76 2.60 10.13 20.68
C GLN A 76 3.20 11.52 20.43
N SER A 77 4.07 11.67 19.42
CA SER A 77 4.66 12.97 19.07
C SER A 77 3.63 14.03 18.62
N LEU A 78 2.46 13.60 18.14
CA LEU A 78 1.36 14.52 17.79
C LEU A 78 0.52 14.97 18.99
N LYS A 79 0.63 14.29 20.14
CA LYS A 79 -0.10 14.64 21.36
C LYS A 79 0.67 15.61 22.26
N ASP A 80 2.00 15.56 22.17
CA ASP A 80 2.89 16.35 23.03
C ASP A 80 3.11 17.79 22.50
N THR A 81 2.34 18.22 21.50
CA THR A 81 2.41 19.57 20.89
C THR A 81 1.25 20.51 21.30
N ASN A 82 0.45 20.17 22.33
CA ASN A 82 -0.62 21.02 22.86
C ASN A 82 -0.38 21.41 24.32
#